data_AF-A0A7C4E2U8-F1
#
_entry.id   AF-A0A7C4E2U8-F1
#
_cell.length_a   1.000
_cell.length_b   1.000
_cell.length_c   1.000
_cell.angle_alpha   90.00
_cell.angle_beta   90.00
_cell.angle_gamma   90.00
#
_symmetry.space_group_name_H-M   'P 1'
#
loop_
_entity.id
_entity.type
_entity.pdbx_description
1 polymer ?
#
loop_
_entity_poly.entity_id
_entity_poly.type
_entity_poly.pdbx_seq_one_letter_code
_entity_poly.pdbx_strand_id
1 'polypeptide(L)'
;QEDVIGIPQPGIRGYAGEDEYKHLPEDGIVNPETEVKSDQVLIGKTSPLRFLGKADRFLAGVENLRDSSVRLRHGDKGIVDRVYITQTTDGTKLVKVVVRDLKKPEIGDKFASRHGQKGVIGLVVPHEDMPFTESGIVPDIIFNPHGLPSRMTVGQLLEILAGKAAAISGRYIDAPAFNPTNEKELMEILKQFGFEESGKEVMYDGKTGRRFEAKIFIGCSFYMRLDHLVSNKLQSRARGPVTLLTRQPTEGRSKEGGLRLGEMEKDCLLAHGAVLTLKERFDSDKVVLPVCKGCGMIVVHDKIKNRYFCSICGDNADIVNVEMSHAFKLMLDELKSLLIYPKLIINEEGKISKVEFSILDPETIRKMSFANITKIDIYDEEGYPIEGGVMDPRLGTIEPGIRCRVCGSNIGECPGHFGRLELVKPVIHPHYVKFIHFLLKVSCRKCGRLLIDEEEKRKSKISWKELEKNALKKCPYCKSEQKEIRFIKPYTFVERNKILTPTDVRERLEKISNEDLKLLGLKIRPEWLIITVLPIPPVTIRPSITLETGERSEDDLTHKLVEIVRINDRFRENLELGAPEFLLKDLWELLQYHIATYFDNELSGIPP
;
A
#
# COMPACT_ATOMS: atom_id res chain seq x y z
N GLN A 1 -20.13 -2.79 25.36
CA GLN A 1 -20.82 -2.06 24.29
C GLN A 1 -20.79 -2.97 23.07
N GLU A 2 -21.93 -3.56 22.74
CA GLU A 2 -22.04 -4.62 21.72
C GLU A 2 -22.58 -4.04 20.41
N ASP A 3 -22.21 -4.66 19.29
CA ASP A 3 -22.82 -4.38 17.99
C ASP A 3 -24.28 -4.83 18.02
N VAL A 4 -25.18 -3.95 17.59
CA VAL A 4 -26.62 -4.26 17.50
C VAL A 4 -26.99 -4.43 16.04
N ILE A 5 -27.61 -5.57 15.72
CA ILE A 5 -28.24 -5.81 14.42
C ILE A 5 -29.66 -5.26 14.48
N GLY A 6 -29.99 -4.39 13.54
CA GLY A 6 -31.27 -3.69 13.46
C GLY A 6 -31.22 -2.60 12.40
N ILE A 7 -32.37 -1.99 12.09
CA ILE A 7 -32.43 -0.89 11.13
C ILE A 7 -31.72 0.34 11.74
N PRO A 8 -30.66 0.87 11.10
CA PRO A 8 -30.02 2.09 11.58
C PRO A 8 -30.99 3.28 11.55
N GLN A 9 -31.02 4.07 12.63
CA GLN A 9 -31.89 5.24 12.71
C GLN A 9 -31.29 6.47 11.98
N PRO A 10 -32.13 7.36 11.43
CA PRO A 10 -31.68 8.66 10.95
C PRO A 10 -30.97 9.46 12.05
N GLY A 11 -29.81 10.03 11.75
CA GLY A 11 -28.96 10.76 12.70
C GLY A 11 -27.72 10.00 13.17
N ILE A 12 -27.63 8.70 12.90
CA ILE A 12 -26.44 7.89 13.15
C ILE A 12 -25.30 8.31 12.20
N ARG A 13 -24.06 8.33 12.71
CA ARG A 13 -22.90 8.73 11.90
C ARG A 13 -22.63 7.70 10.80
N GLY A 14 -22.62 8.16 9.55
CA GLY A 14 -22.40 7.29 8.38
C GLY A 14 -23.67 6.66 7.81
N TYR A 15 -24.85 7.15 8.21
CA TYR A 15 -26.14 6.76 7.66
C TYR A 15 -26.15 6.81 6.12
N ALA A 16 -26.53 5.71 5.48
CA ALA A 16 -26.49 5.50 4.05
C ALA A 16 -27.59 6.24 3.28
N GLY A 17 -28.68 6.61 3.97
CA GLY A 17 -29.91 7.13 3.37
C GLY A 17 -31.05 6.10 3.44
N GLU A 18 -32.30 6.57 3.51
CA GLU A 18 -33.48 5.71 3.71
C GLU A 18 -33.66 4.68 2.58
N ASP A 19 -33.35 5.06 1.34
CA ASP A 19 -33.49 4.19 0.17
C ASP A 19 -32.61 2.93 0.24
N GLU A 20 -31.43 3.03 0.85
CA GLU A 20 -30.48 1.92 0.97
C GLU A 20 -30.93 0.87 1.99
N TYR A 21 -31.76 1.27 2.96
CA TYR A 21 -32.32 0.39 4.00
C TYR A 21 -33.71 -0.14 3.67
N LYS A 22 -34.29 0.23 2.52
CA LYS A 22 -35.68 -0.10 2.13
C LYS A 22 -36.03 -1.58 2.22
N HIS A 23 -35.06 -2.46 2.02
CA HIS A 23 -35.24 -3.91 1.99
C HIS A 23 -35.05 -4.59 3.35
N LEU A 24 -34.72 -3.83 4.40
CA LEU A 24 -34.55 -4.35 5.76
C LEU A 24 -35.90 -4.42 6.49
N PRO A 25 -36.28 -5.60 7.04
CA PRO A 25 -37.38 -5.73 7.98
C PRO A 25 -36.97 -5.25 9.37
N GLU A 26 -37.90 -5.32 10.33
CA GLU A 26 -37.71 -4.87 11.73
C GLU A 26 -36.49 -5.48 12.43
N ASP A 27 -36.08 -6.69 12.04
CA ASP A 27 -34.90 -7.38 12.58
C ASP A 27 -33.57 -6.93 11.95
N GLY A 28 -33.62 -6.05 10.94
CA GLY A 28 -32.47 -5.51 10.25
C GLY A 28 -31.78 -6.48 9.29
N ILE A 29 -32.43 -7.57 8.87
CA ILE A 29 -31.82 -8.58 7.97
C ILE A 29 -32.72 -8.80 6.74
N VAL A 30 -32.16 -8.62 5.53
CA VAL A 30 -32.93 -8.77 4.28
C VAL A 30 -33.61 -10.14 4.15
N ASN A 31 -34.83 -10.17 3.61
CA ASN A 31 -35.57 -11.42 3.37
C ASN A 31 -35.12 -12.15 2.09
N PRO A 32 -35.21 -13.49 2.03
CA PRO A 32 -35.08 -14.25 0.79
C PRO A 32 -36.05 -13.77 -0.31
N GLU A 33 -35.67 -14.00 -1.57
CA GLU A 33 -36.40 -13.58 -2.77
C GLU A 33 -36.57 -12.05 -2.92
N THR A 34 -35.75 -11.26 -2.20
CA THR A 34 -35.67 -9.81 -2.39
C THR A 34 -34.65 -9.46 -3.46
N GLU A 35 -35.05 -8.67 -4.46
CA GLU A 35 -34.14 -8.08 -5.44
C GLU A 35 -33.30 -6.98 -4.79
N VAL A 36 -31.98 -7.11 -4.91
CA VAL A 36 -31.00 -6.18 -4.34
C VAL A 36 -30.05 -5.66 -5.42
N LYS A 37 -29.73 -4.37 -5.33
CA LYS A 37 -28.81 -3.64 -6.21
C LYS A 37 -27.54 -3.26 -5.46
N SER A 38 -26.56 -2.74 -6.20
CA SER A 38 -25.30 -2.27 -5.64
C SER A 38 -25.53 -1.26 -4.52
N ASP A 39 -24.68 -1.31 -3.49
CA ASP A 39 -24.68 -0.42 -2.33
C ASP A 39 -25.86 -0.55 -1.34
N GLN A 40 -26.92 -1.28 -1.71
CA GLN A 40 -28.03 -1.60 -0.82
C GLN A 40 -27.59 -2.46 0.37
N VAL A 41 -28.23 -2.20 1.52
CA VAL A 41 -27.88 -2.84 2.78
C VAL A 41 -28.57 -4.20 2.89
N LEU A 42 -27.78 -5.25 3.14
CA LEU A 42 -28.25 -6.61 3.37
C LEU A 42 -28.44 -6.91 4.86
N ILE A 43 -27.57 -6.35 5.69
CA ILE A 43 -27.60 -6.52 7.16
C ILE A 43 -27.39 -5.14 7.79
N GLY A 44 -28.43 -4.61 8.42
CA GLY A 44 -28.39 -3.42 9.25
C GLY A 44 -27.58 -3.69 10.51
N LYS A 45 -26.46 -2.99 10.68
CA LYS A 45 -25.60 -3.12 11.86
C LYS A 45 -25.20 -1.74 12.36
N THR A 46 -25.44 -1.51 13.64
CA THR A 46 -25.00 -0.30 14.33
C THR A 46 -23.95 -0.67 15.36
N SER A 47 -22.79 -0.04 15.24
CA SER A 47 -21.69 -0.19 16.20
C SER A 47 -21.59 1.07 17.05
N PRO A 48 -21.37 0.95 18.37
CA PRO A 48 -21.13 2.11 19.20
C PRO A 48 -19.84 2.84 18.79
N LEU A 49 -19.88 4.17 18.76
CA LEU A 49 -18.69 4.98 18.59
C LEU A 49 -17.82 4.82 19.83
N ARG A 50 -16.61 4.29 19.65
CA ARG A 50 -15.67 4.05 20.74
C ARG A 50 -15.10 5.35 21.37
N PHE A 51 -15.20 6.50 20.69
CA PHE A 51 -14.58 7.76 21.12
C PHE A 51 -15.61 8.89 21.10
N LEU A 52 -16.01 9.39 22.28
CA LEU A 52 -16.81 10.61 22.45
C LEU A 52 -15.98 11.77 23.01
N GLY A 53 -15.87 12.88 22.25
CA GLY A 53 -15.13 14.02 22.73
C GLY A 53 -15.77 14.55 24.01
N LYS A 54 -15.00 15.20 24.90
CA LYS A 54 -15.57 15.85 26.09
C LYS A 54 -16.72 16.82 25.75
N ALA A 55 -16.71 17.41 24.55
CA ALA A 55 -17.77 18.26 24.02
C ALA A 55 -19.00 17.47 23.53
N ASP A 56 -18.80 16.32 22.87
CA ASP A 56 -19.89 15.50 22.31
C ASP A 56 -20.66 14.74 23.41
N ARG A 57 -20.02 14.46 24.55
CA ARG A 57 -20.70 13.89 25.73
C ARG A 57 -21.82 14.80 26.28
N PHE A 58 -21.77 16.10 26.05
CA PHE A 58 -22.73 17.06 26.61
C PHE A 58 -24.04 17.15 25.81
N LEU A 59 -24.06 16.69 24.55
CA LEU A 59 -25.21 16.77 23.63
C LEU A 59 -26.06 15.47 23.60
N ALA A 60 -25.92 14.61 24.60
CA ALA A 60 -26.38 13.22 24.57
C ALA A 60 -27.84 13.01 24.11
N GLY A 61 -27.97 12.40 22.93
CA GLY A 61 -29.17 11.72 22.41
C GLY A 61 -28.92 11.22 20.98
N VAL A 62 -28.90 9.90 20.76
CA VAL A 62 -28.82 9.20 19.44
C VAL A 62 -27.49 9.33 18.65
N GLU A 63 -26.68 10.39 18.83
CA GLU A 63 -25.48 10.66 18.00
C GLU A 63 -24.25 9.74 18.24
N ASN A 64 -24.31 8.81 19.20
CA ASN A 64 -23.16 8.00 19.64
C ASN A 64 -22.99 6.66 18.90
N LEU A 65 -23.82 6.38 17.89
CA LEU A 65 -23.75 5.17 17.08
C LEU A 65 -23.15 5.47 15.71
N ARG A 66 -22.48 4.48 15.13
CA ARG A 66 -22.01 4.48 13.74
C ARG A 66 -22.70 3.37 12.97
N ASP A 67 -23.05 3.67 11.72
CA ASP A 67 -23.48 2.65 10.78
C ASP A 67 -22.28 1.79 10.34
N SER A 68 -22.36 0.50 10.64
CA SER A 68 -21.41 -0.55 10.27
C SER A 68 -22.09 -1.68 9.49
N SER A 69 -23.21 -1.35 8.82
CA SER A 69 -24.02 -2.28 8.04
C SER A 69 -23.26 -2.93 6.89
N VAL A 70 -23.64 -4.17 6.57
CA VAL A 70 -23.08 -4.93 5.46
C VAL A 70 -23.88 -4.66 4.19
N ARG A 71 -23.19 -4.18 3.16
CA ARG A 71 -23.78 -3.81 1.86
C ARG A 71 -23.44 -4.82 0.77
N LEU A 72 -24.27 -4.86 -0.28
CA LEU A 72 -23.91 -5.56 -1.50
C LEU A 72 -22.71 -4.86 -2.16
N ARG A 73 -21.79 -5.63 -2.74
CA ARG A 73 -20.58 -5.09 -3.37
C ARG A 73 -20.95 -4.16 -4.53
N HIS A 74 -20.11 -3.13 -4.72
CA HIS A 74 -20.30 -2.18 -5.80
C HIS A 74 -20.27 -2.86 -7.18
N GLY A 75 -21.28 -2.57 -7.99
CA GLY A 75 -21.44 -3.11 -9.34
C GLY A 75 -22.01 -4.53 -9.39
N ASP A 76 -22.31 -5.16 -8.25
CA ASP A 76 -23.02 -6.43 -8.20
C ASP A 76 -24.53 -6.18 -8.03
N LYS A 77 -25.33 -7.14 -8.49
CA LYS A 77 -26.79 -7.17 -8.38
C LYS A 77 -27.25 -8.61 -8.23
N GLY A 78 -28.44 -8.83 -7.68
CA GLY A 78 -29.00 -10.17 -7.62
C GLY A 78 -30.25 -10.26 -6.76
N ILE A 79 -30.64 -11.49 -6.45
CA ILE A 79 -31.77 -11.84 -5.60
C ILE A 79 -31.20 -12.58 -4.39
N VAL A 80 -31.67 -12.25 -3.19
CA VAL A 80 -31.29 -12.97 -1.98
C VAL A 80 -31.84 -14.40 -2.05
N ASP A 81 -30.97 -15.41 -1.98
CA ASP A 81 -31.35 -16.84 -2.05
C ASP A 81 -31.60 -17.40 -0.64
N ARG A 82 -30.62 -17.23 0.26
CA ARG A 82 -30.65 -17.84 1.60
C ARG A 82 -30.07 -16.91 2.64
N VAL A 83 -30.70 -16.92 3.80
CA VAL A 83 -30.26 -16.18 4.99
C VAL A 83 -30.05 -17.19 6.10
N TYR A 84 -28.82 -17.27 6.60
CA TYR A 84 -28.44 -18.13 7.72
C TYR A 84 -28.24 -17.28 8.96
N ILE A 85 -28.89 -17.66 10.06
CA ILE A 85 -28.70 -17.06 11.38
C ILE A 85 -28.26 -18.18 12.30
N THR A 86 -27.06 -18.04 12.86
CA THR A 86 -26.47 -19.02 13.78
C THR A 86 -25.69 -18.30 14.89
N GLN A 87 -25.05 -19.05 15.78
CA GLN A 87 -24.11 -18.53 16.77
C GLN A 87 -22.72 -19.09 16.53
N THR A 88 -21.69 -18.30 16.82
CA THR A 88 -20.30 -18.75 16.84
C THR A 88 -20.04 -19.60 18.09
N THR A 89 -18.85 -20.19 18.18
CA THR A 89 -18.38 -20.89 19.39
C THR A 89 -18.36 -19.98 20.63
N ASP A 90 -18.19 -18.67 20.41
CA ASP A 90 -18.08 -17.67 21.47
C ASP A 90 -19.45 -17.12 21.89
N GLY A 91 -20.54 -17.68 21.35
CA GLY A 91 -21.91 -17.26 21.65
C GLY A 91 -22.38 -16.02 20.90
N THR A 92 -21.58 -15.46 19.99
CA THR A 92 -21.96 -14.27 19.21
C THR A 92 -22.89 -14.64 18.04
N LYS A 93 -23.92 -13.82 17.78
CA LYS A 93 -24.85 -14.02 16.67
C LYS A 93 -24.15 -13.80 15.33
N LEU A 94 -24.11 -14.82 14.49
CA LEU A 94 -23.55 -14.79 13.14
C LEU A 94 -24.68 -14.82 12.10
N VAL A 95 -24.67 -13.85 11.18
CA VAL A 95 -25.62 -13.78 10.06
C VAL A 95 -24.86 -13.89 8.75
N LYS A 96 -25.31 -14.78 7.86
CA LYS A 96 -24.74 -14.97 6.52
C LYS A 96 -25.84 -14.92 5.47
N VAL A 97 -25.73 -13.97 4.55
CA VAL A 97 -26.67 -13.77 3.43
C VAL A 97 -26.01 -14.24 2.14
N VAL A 98 -26.71 -15.08 1.37
CA VAL A 98 -26.29 -15.56 0.05
C VAL A 98 -27.17 -14.90 -1.01
N VAL A 99 -26.54 -14.27 -2.00
CA VAL A 99 -27.22 -13.60 -3.12
C VAL A 99 -26.86 -14.33 -4.42
N ARG A 100 -27.87 -14.61 -5.24
CA ARG A 100 -27.73 -15.24 -6.57
C ARG A 100 -28.02 -14.24 -7.69
N ASP A 101 -27.29 -14.33 -8.79
CA ASP A 101 -27.50 -13.49 -9.97
C ASP A 101 -27.70 -14.36 -11.22
N LEU A 102 -28.71 -14.00 -12.03
CA LEU A 102 -29.00 -14.69 -13.29
C LEU A 102 -28.09 -14.15 -14.40
N LYS A 103 -27.02 -14.87 -14.71
CA LYS A 103 -26.08 -14.50 -15.78
C LYS A 103 -26.47 -15.11 -17.13
N LYS A 104 -27.20 -14.36 -17.95
CA LYS A 104 -27.42 -14.73 -19.37
C LYS A 104 -26.10 -14.63 -20.15
N PRO A 105 -25.86 -15.46 -21.19
CA PRO A 105 -24.71 -15.28 -22.07
C PRO A 105 -24.78 -13.95 -22.82
N GLU A 106 -23.73 -13.15 -22.70
CA GLU A 106 -23.65 -11.81 -23.30
C GLU A 106 -22.38 -11.66 -24.16
N ILE A 107 -22.32 -10.60 -24.98
CA ILE A 107 -21.16 -10.28 -25.81
C ILE A 107 -19.93 -10.10 -24.90
N GLY A 108 -18.85 -10.81 -25.21
CA GLY A 108 -17.62 -10.83 -24.41
C GLY A 108 -17.51 -11.99 -23.41
N ASP A 109 -18.59 -12.75 -23.17
CA ASP A 109 -18.50 -13.98 -22.37
C ASP A 109 -17.66 -15.02 -23.10
N LYS A 110 -16.88 -15.78 -22.31
CA LYS A 110 -15.90 -16.72 -22.84
C LYS A 110 -16.45 -18.14 -22.89
N PHE A 111 -16.27 -18.79 -24.04
CA PHE A 111 -16.63 -20.18 -24.30
C PHE A 111 -15.40 -20.94 -24.80
N ALA A 112 -15.38 -22.26 -24.59
CA ALA A 112 -14.31 -23.12 -25.08
C ALA A 112 -14.86 -24.47 -25.54
N SER A 113 -14.30 -24.99 -26.64
CA SER A 113 -14.47 -26.40 -26.98
C SER A 113 -13.58 -27.29 -26.09
N ARG A 114 -13.82 -28.60 -26.11
CA ARG A 114 -12.96 -29.60 -25.45
C ARG A 114 -11.53 -29.66 -26.04
N HIS A 115 -11.32 -29.07 -27.22
CA HIS A 115 -10.03 -29.06 -27.93
C HIS A 115 -9.20 -27.78 -27.69
N GLY A 116 -9.50 -27.03 -26.62
CA GLY A 116 -8.73 -25.83 -26.25
C GLY A 116 -9.04 -24.61 -27.13
N GLN A 117 -10.06 -24.68 -27.99
CA GLN A 117 -10.50 -23.55 -28.80
C GLN A 117 -11.36 -22.61 -27.97
N LYS A 118 -10.68 -21.72 -27.25
CA LYS A 118 -11.29 -20.64 -26.49
C LYS A 118 -11.59 -19.43 -27.38
N GLY A 119 -12.78 -18.86 -27.21
CA GLY A 119 -13.25 -17.65 -27.89
C GLY A 119 -14.19 -16.85 -27.00
N VAL A 120 -14.48 -15.61 -27.42
CA VAL A 120 -15.52 -14.78 -26.81
C VAL A 120 -16.68 -14.63 -27.77
N ILE A 121 -17.89 -14.43 -27.26
CA ILE A 121 -19.04 -14.06 -28.10
C ILE A 121 -18.76 -12.69 -28.71
N GLY A 122 -18.60 -12.63 -30.03
CA GLY A 122 -18.41 -11.37 -30.76
C GLY A 122 -19.72 -10.69 -31.16
N LEU A 123 -20.74 -11.49 -31.47
CA LEU A 123 -22.06 -11.02 -31.89
C LEU A 123 -23.12 -12.06 -31.52
N VAL A 124 -24.28 -11.59 -31.07
CA VAL A 124 -25.50 -12.41 -30.92
C VAL A 124 -26.43 -12.03 -32.05
N VAL A 125 -26.80 -13.00 -32.88
CA VAL A 125 -27.61 -12.80 -34.09
C VAL A 125 -29.01 -13.39 -33.86
N PRO A 126 -30.09 -12.68 -34.23
CA PRO A 126 -31.45 -13.25 -34.21
C PRO A 126 -31.58 -14.49 -35.09
N HIS A 127 -32.51 -15.38 -34.76
CA HIS A 127 -32.66 -16.66 -35.46
C HIS A 127 -33.00 -16.49 -36.95
N GLU A 128 -33.81 -15.47 -37.28
CA GLU A 128 -34.21 -15.11 -38.64
C GLU A 128 -33.05 -14.69 -39.55
N ASP A 129 -31.98 -14.13 -38.98
CA ASP A 129 -30.81 -13.65 -39.69
C ASP A 129 -29.73 -14.74 -39.86
N MET A 130 -29.89 -15.88 -39.18
CA MET A 130 -28.91 -16.95 -39.17
C MET A 130 -28.94 -17.76 -40.46
N PRO A 131 -27.79 -18.22 -40.96
CA PRO A 131 -27.74 -19.11 -42.10
C PRO A 131 -28.35 -20.47 -41.73
N PHE A 132 -29.09 -21.09 -42.65
CA PHE A 132 -29.78 -22.36 -42.40
C PHE A 132 -29.51 -23.37 -43.51
N THR A 133 -29.60 -24.67 -43.19
CA THR A 133 -29.43 -25.75 -44.18
C THR A 133 -30.74 -26.07 -44.92
N GLU A 134 -30.67 -26.84 -46.02
CA GLU A 134 -31.87 -27.34 -46.74
C GLU A 134 -32.85 -28.10 -45.82
N SER A 135 -32.29 -28.77 -44.80
CA SER A 135 -33.04 -29.52 -43.78
C SER A 135 -33.63 -28.64 -42.67
N GLY A 136 -33.42 -27.32 -42.73
CA GLY A 136 -33.86 -26.36 -41.72
C GLY A 136 -32.98 -26.29 -40.47
N ILE A 137 -31.75 -26.81 -40.51
CA ILE A 137 -30.83 -26.74 -39.37
C ILE A 137 -30.23 -25.35 -39.30
N VAL A 138 -30.35 -24.71 -38.14
CA VAL A 138 -29.76 -23.40 -37.84
C VAL A 138 -28.64 -23.61 -36.80
N PRO A 139 -27.41 -23.11 -37.03
CA PRO A 139 -26.30 -23.32 -36.11
C PRO A 139 -26.44 -22.46 -34.84
N ASP A 140 -26.08 -23.01 -33.68
CA ASP A 140 -26.03 -22.25 -32.42
C ASP A 140 -24.77 -21.37 -32.30
N ILE A 141 -23.63 -21.90 -32.76
CA ILE A 141 -22.32 -21.25 -32.68
C ILE A 141 -21.65 -21.30 -34.05
N ILE A 142 -21.29 -20.14 -34.58
CA ILE A 142 -20.45 -20.02 -35.77
C ILE A 142 -19.05 -19.61 -35.31
N PHE A 143 -18.06 -20.47 -35.56
CA PHE A 143 -16.66 -20.16 -35.29
C PHE A 143 -15.90 -19.88 -36.60
N ASN A 144 -14.86 -19.06 -36.52
CA ASN A 144 -14.09 -18.67 -37.69
C ASN A 144 -13.20 -19.84 -38.19
N PRO A 145 -13.31 -20.26 -39.47
CA PRO A 145 -12.52 -21.37 -40.02
C PRO A 145 -11.01 -21.10 -39.98
N HIS A 146 -10.56 -19.84 -39.97
CA HIS A 146 -9.13 -19.51 -39.89
C HIS A 146 -8.44 -20.02 -38.61
N GLY A 147 -9.20 -20.29 -37.54
CA GLY A 147 -8.66 -20.79 -36.27
C GLY A 147 -8.28 -22.28 -36.29
N LEU A 148 -8.69 -23.04 -37.31
CA LEU A 148 -8.44 -24.48 -37.40
C LEU A 148 -7.05 -24.82 -38.00
N PRO A 149 -6.63 -24.27 -39.17
CA PRO A 149 -5.34 -24.64 -39.76
C PRO A 149 -4.15 -24.25 -38.89
N SER A 150 -4.21 -23.08 -38.24
CA SER A 150 -3.10 -22.56 -37.41
C SER A 150 -2.90 -23.34 -36.11
N ARG A 151 -3.97 -23.94 -35.57
CA ARG A 151 -3.92 -24.66 -34.28
C ARG A 151 -3.88 -26.17 -34.42
N MET A 152 -4.04 -26.69 -35.64
CA MET A 152 -3.98 -28.12 -35.95
C MET A 152 -4.94 -28.97 -35.09
N THR A 153 -6.09 -28.41 -34.70
CA THR A 153 -7.09 -29.09 -33.85
C THR A 153 -8.03 -29.95 -34.68
N VAL A 154 -7.48 -30.94 -35.40
CA VAL A 154 -8.25 -31.88 -36.24
C VAL A 154 -9.26 -32.68 -35.40
N GLY A 155 -8.93 -32.95 -34.15
CA GLY A 155 -9.84 -33.63 -33.21
C GLY A 155 -11.20 -32.92 -33.07
N GLN A 156 -11.26 -31.58 -33.17
CA GLN A 156 -12.53 -30.87 -33.14
C GLN A 156 -13.39 -31.14 -34.37
N LEU A 157 -12.78 -31.26 -35.56
CA LEU A 157 -13.50 -31.60 -36.78
C LEU A 157 -14.05 -33.04 -36.70
N LEU A 158 -13.25 -33.97 -36.17
CA LEU A 158 -13.68 -35.33 -35.93
C LEU A 158 -14.79 -35.41 -34.87
N GLU A 159 -14.72 -34.61 -33.79
CA GLU A 159 -15.79 -34.52 -32.78
C GLU A 159 -17.08 -33.98 -33.40
N ILE A 160 -17.00 -32.94 -34.25
CA ILE A 160 -18.18 -32.37 -34.93
C ILE A 160 -18.82 -33.42 -35.85
N LEU A 161 -18.02 -34.18 -36.60
CA LEU A 161 -18.50 -35.24 -37.49
C LEU A 161 -19.12 -36.40 -36.71
N ALA A 162 -18.43 -36.87 -35.65
CA ALA A 162 -18.91 -37.92 -34.78
C ALA A 162 -20.20 -37.50 -34.05
N GLY A 163 -20.28 -36.26 -33.56
CA GLY A 163 -21.48 -35.73 -32.90
C GLY A 163 -22.67 -35.68 -33.84
N LYS A 164 -22.45 -35.34 -35.12
CA LYS A 164 -23.49 -35.39 -36.15
C LYS A 164 -23.96 -36.81 -36.43
N ALA A 165 -23.03 -37.74 -36.66
CA ALA A 165 -23.35 -39.15 -36.88
C ALA A 165 -24.08 -39.78 -35.68
N ALA A 166 -23.68 -39.41 -34.46
CA ALA A 166 -24.33 -39.83 -33.21
C ALA A 166 -25.77 -39.31 -33.13
N ALA A 167 -25.99 -38.02 -33.43
CA ALA A 167 -27.30 -37.39 -33.37
C ALA A 167 -28.30 -38.02 -34.35
N ILE A 168 -27.85 -38.38 -35.56
CA ILE A 168 -28.71 -38.96 -36.60
C ILE A 168 -28.98 -40.46 -36.34
N SER A 169 -27.95 -41.22 -35.95
CA SER A 169 -28.09 -42.66 -35.72
C SER A 169 -28.78 -43.01 -34.39
N GLY A 170 -28.90 -42.03 -33.48
CA GLY A 170 -29.44 -42.24 -32.13
C GLY A 170 -28.54 -43.07 -31.23
N ARG A 171 -27.24 -43.19 -31.57
CA ARG A 171 -26.24 -43.96 -30.81
C ARG A 171 -25.13 -43.06 -30.32
N TYR A 172 -24.64 -43.32 -29.11
CA TYR A 172 -23.41 -42.69 -28.65
C TYR A 172 -22.22 -43.24 -29.45
N ILE A 173 -21.30 -42.35 -29.82
CA ILE A 173 -20.07 -42.71 -30.52
C ILE A 173 -18.92 -42.62 -29.53
N ASP A 174 -18.23 -43.74 -29.36
CA ASP A 174 -17.10 -43.85 -28.46
C ASP A 174 -15.82 -43.32 -29.12
N ALA A 175 -15.21 -42.33 -28.48
CA ALA A 175 -13.95 -41.73 -28.92
C ALA A 175 -12.88 -41.77 -27.81
N PRO A 176 -12.54 -42.94 -27.23
CA PRO A 176 -11.44 -43.04 -26.29
C PRO A 176 -10.10 -42.78 -26.98
N ALA A 177 -9.09 -42.37 -26.20
CA ALA A 177 -7.74 -42.22 -26.72
C ALA A 177 -7.23 -43.57 -27.28
N PHE A 178 -6.63 -43.54 -28.47
CA PHE A 178 -6.01 -44.67 -29.18
C PHE A 178 -6.94 -45.75 -29.75
N ASN A 179 -8.23 -45.76 -29.40
CA ASN A 179 -9.20 -46.68 -30.01
C ASN A 179 -10.55 -46.00 -30.34
N PRO A 180 -10.54 -44.89 -31.10
CA PRO A 180 -11.79 -44.22 -31.48
C PRO A 180 -12.52 -45.00 -32.58
N THR A 181 -13.83 -44.77 -32.73
CA THR A 181 -14.56 -45.14 -33.94
C THR A 181 -13.84 -44.58 -35.18
N ASN A 182 -13.68 -45.41 -36.20
CA ASN A 182 -12.95 -45.04 -37.41
C ASN A 182 -13.69 -43.95 -38.18
N GLU A 183 -12.96 -42.99 -38.74
CA GLU A 183 -13.54 -41.89 -39.55
C GLU A 183 -14.41 -42.42 -40.71
N LYS A 184 -13.99 -43.50 -41.37
CA LYS A 184 -14.74 -44.14 -42.46
C LYS A 184 -16.11 -44.63 -42.02
N GLU A 185 -16.20 -45.18 -40.81
CA GLU A 185 -17.47 -45.66 -40.24
C GLU A 185 -18.42 -44.49 -39.98
N LEU A 186 -17.89 -43.35 -39.52
CA LEU A 186 -18.67 -42.11 -39.36
C LEU A 186 -19.23 -41.62 -40.70
N MET A 187 -18.41 -41.64 -41.75
CA MET A 187 -18.81 -41.24 -43.11
C MET A 187 -19.88 -42.18 -43.68
N GLU A 188 -19.75 -43.49 -43.47
CA GLU A 188 -20.73 -44.48 -43.89
C GLU A 188 -22.08 -44.28 -43.19
N ILE A 189 -22.06 -44.01 -41.87
CA ILE A 189 -23.28 -43.67 -41.12
C ILE A 189 -23.95 -42.44 -41.74
N LEU A 190 -23.22 -41.34 -41.96
CA LEU A 190 -23.79 -40.14 -42.57
C LEU A 190 -24.41 -40.42 -43.95
N LYS A 191 -23.73 -41.21 -44.77
CA LYS A 191 -24.22 -41.61 -46.10
C LYS A 191 -25.49 -42.44 -46.04
N GLN A 192 -25.59 -43.39 -45.09
CA GLN A 192 -26.79 -44.23 -44.91
C GLN A 192 -28.03 -43.39 -44.60
N PHE A 193 -27.86 -42.28 -43.90
CA PHE A 193 -28.95 -41.36 -43.56
C PHE A 193 -29.10 -40.19 -44.53
N GLY A 194 -28.46 -40.24 -45.71
CA GLY A 194 -28.65 -39.25 -46.78
C GLY A 194 -27.86 -37.94 -46.62
N PHE A 195 -26.91 -37.88 -45.68
CA PHE A 195 -26.01 -36.74 -45.51
C PHE A 195 -24.72 -36.92 -46.33
N GLU A 196 -24.04 -35.82 -46.62
CA GLU A 196 -22.75 -35.85 -47.29
C GLU A 196 -21.65 -36.42 -46.37
N GLU A 197 -20.82 -37.32 -46.90
CA GLU A 197 -19.70 -37.96 -46.19
C GLU A 197 -18.73 -36.93 -45.58
N SER A 198 -18.55 -35.79 -46.24
CA SER A 198 -17.65 -34.71 -45.79
C SER A 198 -18.17 -33.91 -44.59
N GLY A 199 -19.41 -34.17 -44.15
CA GLY A 199 -20.11 -33.39 -43.12
C GLY A 199 -20.53 -31.98 -43.58
N LYS A 200 -20.25 -31.61 -44.83
CA LYS A 200 -20.65 -30.32 -45.41
C LYS A 200 -22.07 -30.36 -45.93
N GLU A 201 -22.79 -29.25 -45.79
CA GLU A 201 -24.16 -29.09 -46.27
C GLU A 201 -24.31 -27.81 -47.10
N VAL A 202 -25.34 -27.80 -47.95
CA VAL A 202 -25.78 -26.57 -48.62
C VAL A 202 -26.47 -25.70 -47.59
N MET A 203 -26.08 -24.43 -47.52
CA MET A 203 -26.69 -23.43 -46.65
C MET A 203 -27.21 -22.23 -47.45
N TYR A 204 -28.20 -21.56 -46.89
CA TYR A 204 -28.78 -20.32 -47.40
C TYR A 204 -28.52 -19.19 -46.41
N ASP A 205 -28.37 -17.99 -46.94
CA ASP A 205 -28.28 -16.77 -46.15
C ASP A 205 -29.68 -16.39 -45.62
N GLY A 206 -29.82 -16.30 -44.30
CA GLY A 206 -31.08 -15.93 -43.64
C GLY A 206 -31.57 -14.53 -44.02
N LYS A 207 -30.66 -13.61 -44.40
CA LYS A 207 -31.02 -12.23 -44.74
C LYS A 207 -31.52 -12.06 -46.16
N THR A 208 -30.86 -12.72 -47.11
CA THR A 208 -31.15 -12.55 -48.55
C THR A 208 -31.93 -13.71 -49.15
N GLY A 209 -32.00 -14.85 -48.46
CA GLY A 209 -32.57 -16.10 -48.97
C GLY A 209 -31.74 -16.76 -50.08
N ARG A 210 -30.56 -16.20 -50.43
CA ARG A 210 -29.70 -16.74 -51.48
C ARG A 210 -28.87 -17.90 -50.94
N ARG A 211 -28.65 -18.90 -51.79
CA ARG A 211 -27.76 -20.03 -51.49
C ARG A 211 -26.29 -19.57 -51.48
N PHE A 212 -25.50 -20.04 -50.52
CA PHE A 212 -24.04 -19.84 -50.54
C PHE A 212 -23.37 -20.62 -51.67
N GLU A 213 -22.34 -20.03 -52.28
CA GLU A 213 -21.56 -20.68 -53.35
C GLU A 213 -20.80 -21.93 -52.85
N ALA A 214 -20.36 -21.91 -51.59
CA ALA A 214 -19.65 -23.01 -50.96
C ALA A 214 -20.57 -23.83 -50.03
N LYS A 215 -20.29 -25.14 -49.94
CA LYS A 215 -20.88 -26.00 -48.90
C LYS A 215 -20.18 -25.76 -47.57
N ILE A 216 -20.97 -25.63 -46.51
CA ILE A 216 -20.48 -25.27 -45.17
C ILE A 216 -20.42 -26.51 -44.30
N PHE A 217 -19.33 -26.66 -43.55
CA PHE A 217 -19.17 -27.75 -42.59
C PHE A 217 -20.01 -27.48 -41.33
N ILE A 218 -20.93 -28.39 -41.00
CA ILE A 218 -21.85 -28.26 -39.87
C ILE A 218 -22.03 -29.62 -39.17
N GLY A 219 -22.09 -29.60 -37.84
CA GLY A 219 -22.34 -30.76 -37.00
C GLY A 219 -22.42 -30.38 -35.53
N CYS A 220 -22.42 -31.37 -34.65
CA CYS A 220 -22.62 -31.18 -33.21
C CYS A 220 -21.30 -31.32 -32.44
N SER A 221 -20.94 -30.33 -31.61
CA SER A 221 -19.77 -30.40 -30.73
C SER A 221 -20.12 -29.86 -29.34
N PHE A 222 -19.41 -30.35 -28.33
CA PHE A 222 -19.62 -29.98 -26.95
C PHE A 222 -18.82 -28.72 -26.58
N TYR A 223 -19.53 -27.63 -26.31
CA TYR A 223 -18.96 -26.37 -25.84
C TYR A 223 -19.21 -26.18 -24.34
N MET A 224 -18.20 -25.60 -23.67
CA MET A 224 -18.25 -25.26 -22.26
C MET A 224 -18.25 -23.74 -22.10
N ARG A 225 -19.18 -23.23 -21.29
CA ARG A 225 -19.15 -21.84 -20.83
C ARG A 225 -18.11 -21.72 -19.71
N LEU A 226 -17.23 -20.74 -19.81
CA LEU A 226 -16.24 -20.48 -18.77
C LEU A 226 -16.78 -19.45 -17.77
N ASP A 227 -16.24 -19.48 -16.55
CA ASP A 227 -16.48 -18.53 -15.45
C ASP A 227 -15.99 -17.10 -15.75
N HIS A 228 -15.28 -16.90 -16.86
CA HIS A 228 -14.77 -15.62 -17.31
C HIS A 228 -15.86 -14.78 -17.98
N LEU A 229 -16.79 -14.26 -17.19
CA LEU A 229 -17.90 -13.43 -17.63
C LEU A 229 -17.48 -11.96 -17.81
N VAL A 230 -18.01 -11.29 -18.82
CA VAL A 230 -17.73 -9.86 -19.07
C VAL A 230 -18.28 -8.98 -17.95
N SER A 231 -19.46 -9.33 -17.43
CA SER A 231 -20.15 -8.60 -16.36
C SER A 231 -19.35 -8.52 -15.07
N ASN A 232 -18.42 -9.45 -14.84
CA ASN A 232 -17.51 -9.46 -13.69
C ASN A 232 -16.22 -8.63 -13.92
N LYS A 233 -15.92 -8.26 -15.16
CA LYS A 233 -14.66 -7.57 -15.53
C LYS A 233 -14.82 -6.09 -15.81
N LEU A 234 -15.99 -5.67 -16.30
CA LEU A 234 -16.23 -4.27 -16.60
C LEU A 234 -16.11 -3.44 -15.31
N GLN A 235 -15.25 -2.43 -15.34
CA GLN A 235 -15.05 -1.50 -14.25
C GLN A 235 -14.72 -0.13 -14.85
N SER A 236 -15.38 0.90 -14.34
CA SER A 236 -15.08 2.29 -14.67
C SER A 236 -15.10 3.10 -13.38
N ARG A 237 -14.15 4.01 -13.25
CA ARG A 237 -14.05 4.93 -12.12
C ARG A 237 -13.93 6.36 -12.64
N ALA A 238 -14.83 7.23 -12.21
CA ALA A 238 -14.73 8.67 -12.42
C ALA A 238 -14.04 9.33 -11.22
N ARG A 239 -14.68 9.27 -10.06
CA ARG A 239 -14.14 9.62 -8.73
C ARG A 239 -14.56 8.53 -7.76
N GLY A 240 -13.83 8.38 -6.66
CA GLY A 240 -14.09 7.33 -5.68
C GLY A 240 -13.23 7.53 -4.43
N PRO A 241 -13.35 6.63 -3.45
CA PRO A 241 -12.59 6.70 -2.22
C PRO A 241 -11.09 6.62 -2.48
N VAL A 242 -10.33 7.25 -1.59
CA VAL A 242 -8.87 7.23 -1.59
C VAL A 242 -8.36 6.58 -0.31
N THR A 243 -7.17 6.00 -0.38
CA THR A 243 -6.48 5.47 0.79
C THR A 243 -6.11 6.60 1.75
N LEU A 244 -6.14 6.35 3.06
CA LEU A 244 -5.81 7.38 4.06
C LEU A 244 -4.33 7.79 4.02
N LEU A 245 -3.44 6.81 3.81
CA LEU A 245 -1.99 7.01 3.82
C LEU A 245 -1.50 7.80 2.59
N THR A 246 -1.76 7.30 1.39
CA THR A 246 -1.22 7.89 0.15
C THR A 246 -2.15 8.90 -0.49
N ARG A 247 -3.44 8.93 -0.09
CA ARG A 247 -4.51 9.71 -0.74
C ARG A 247 -4.69 9.35 -2.22
N GLN A 248 -4.25 8.16 -2.60
CA GLN A 248 -4.42 7.65 -3.96
C GLN A 248 -5.71 6.82 -4.05
N PRO A 249 -6.25 6.65 -5.27
CA PRO A 249 -7.33 5.72 -5.54
C PRO A 249 -7.13 4.36 -4.87
N THR A 250 -8.19 3.84 -4.24
CA THR A 250 -8.27 2.46 -3.75
C THR A 250 -8.02 1.44 -4.87
N GLU A 251 -7.69 0.21 -4.49
CA GLU A 251 -7.53 -0.91 -5.42
C GLU A 251 -8.77 -1.83 -5.41
N GLY A 252 -9.07 -2.42 -6.57
CA GLY A 252 -10.11 -3.44 -6.74
C GLY A 252 -11.52 -2.90 -7.01
N ARG A 253 -12.30 -3.61 -7.82
CA ARG A 253 -13.67 -3.23 -8.23
C ARG A 253 -14.62 -3.03 -7.04
N SER A 254 -14.57 -3.94 -6.06
CA SER A 254 -15.48 -3.92 -4.91
C SER A 254 -15.30 -2.70 -4.01
N LYS A 255 -14.14 -2.03 -4.08
CA LYS A 255 -13.83 -0.80 -3.33
C LYS A 255 -13.81 0.44 -4.22
N GLU A 256 -14.50 0.39 -5.36
CA GLU A 256 -14.53 1.44 -6.39
C GLU A 256 -13.11 1.86 -6.82
N GLY A 257 -12.21 0.89 -6.92
CA GLY A 257 -10.79 1.13 -7.14
C GLY A 257 -10.47 1.71 -8.51
N GLY A 258 -9.31 2.36 -8.61
CA GLY A 258 -8.77 2.86 -9.88
C GLY A 258 -7.95 1.80 -10.63
N LEU A 259 -7.59 2.12 -11.87
CA LEU A 259 -6.53 1.40 -12.59
C LEU A 259 -5.19 2.03 -12.25
N ARG A 260 -4.18 1.19 -12.06
CA ARG A 260 -2.81 1.64 -11.81
C ARG A 260 -2.13 1.99 -13.13
N LEU A 261 -1.58 3.20 -13.22
CA LEU A 261 -0.64 3.58 -14.27
C LEU A 261 0.76 3.19 -13.81
N GLY A 262 1.35 2.19 -14.45
CA GLY A 262 2.69 1.70 -14.12
C GLY A 262 3.81 2.46 -14.83
N GLU A 263 5.03 1.98 -14.62
CA GLU A 263 6.22 2.54 -15.27
C GLU A 263 6.19 2.34 -16.78
N MET A 264 5.76 1.17 -17.25
CA MET A 264 5.67 0.87 -18.69
C MET A 264 4.66 1.77 -19.39
N GLU A 265 3.50 2.02 -18.79
CA GLU A 265 2.49 2.92 -19.37
C GLU A 265 2.97 4.38 -19.39
N LYS A 266 3.71 4.80 -18.36
CA LYS A 266 4.40 6.10 -18.32
C LYS A 266 5.39 6.21 -19.47
N ASP A 267 6.22 5.18 -19.69
CA ASP A 267 7.20 5.16 -20.78
C ASP A 267 6.53 5.17 -22.16
N CYS A 268 5.40 4.48 -22.33
CA CYS A 268 4.60 4.57 -23.57
C CYS A 268 4.13 6.01 -23.85
N LEU A 269 3.61 6.72 -22.84
CA LEU A 269 3.18 8.11 -22.99
C LEU A 269 4.36 9.04 -23.31
N LEU A 270 5.52 8.82 -22.67
CA LEU A 270 6.75 9.55 -22.97
C LEU A 270 7.24 9.29 -24.39
N ALA A 271 7.22 8.04 -24.86
CA ALA A 271 7.61 7.67 -26.22
C ALA A 271 6.72 8.34 -27.28
N HIS A 272 5.42 8.53 -26.99
CA HIS A 272 4.51 9.30 -27.83
C HIS A 272 4.68 10.83 -27.70
N GLY A 273 5.52 11.32 -26.78
CA GLY A 273 5.68 12.75 -26.50
C GLY A 273 4.48 13.38 -25.79
N ALA A 274 3.57 12.58 -25.22
CA ALA A 274 2.33 13.02 -24.59
C ALA A 274 2.55 13.52 -23.14
N VAL A 275 3.46 14.47 -22.95
CA VAL A 275 3.91 14.94 -21.61
C VAL A 275 2.80 15.64 -20.83
N LEU A 276 1.93 16.41 -21.49
CA LEU A 276 0.81 17.08 -20.83
C LEU A 276 -0.22 16.07 -20.30
N THR A 277 -0.56 15.06 -21.11
CA THR A 277 -1.41 13.95 -20.70
C THR A 277 -0.79 13.19 -19.53
N LEU A 278 0.52 12.96 -19.57
CA LEU A 278 1.23 12.33 -18.46
C LEU A 278 1.09 13.17 -17.18
N LYS A 279 1.35 14.48 -17.24
CA LYS A 279 1.21 15.37 -16.09
C LYS A 279 -0.21 15.32 -15.49
N GLU A 280 -1.24 15.43 -16.32
CA GLU A 280 -2.64 15.36 -15.89
C GLU A 280 -2.97 14.02 -15.20
N ARG A 281 -2.42 12.91 -15.70
CA ARG A 281 -2.62 11.58 -15.10
C ARG A 281 -1.87 11.41 -13.77
N PHE A 282 -0.70 12.02 -13.63
CA PHE A 282 0.10 11.98 -12.40
C PHE A 282 -0.42 12.92 -11.31
N ASP A 283 -1.26 13.91 -11.64
CA ASP A 283 -1.92 14.83 -10.68
C ASP A 283 -3.03 14.15 -9.84
N SER A 284 -3.04 12.82 -9.75
CA SER A 284 -4.02 12.01 -9.01
C SER A 284 -4.07 12.32 -7.51
N ASP A 285 -2.95 12.70 -6.92
CA ASP A 285 -2.74 12.98 -5.50
C ASP A 285 -2.13 14.36 -5.27
N LYS A 286 -2.47 15.32 -6.15
CA LYS A 286 -1.99 16.71 -6.09
C LYS A 286 -2.33 17.38 -4.75
N VAL A 287 -1.32 18.00 -4.14
CA VAL A 287 -1.44 18.83 -2.94
C VAL A 287 -0.68 20.14 -3.08
N VAL A 288 -1.22 21.20 -2.48
CA VAL A 288 -0.56 22.51 -2.39
C VAL A 288 -0.19 22.74 -0.94
N LEU A 289 1.10 22.85 -0.65
CA LEU A 289 1.62 22.97 0.70
C LEU A 289 2.50 24.21 0.85
N PRO A 290 2.40 24.96 1.96
CA PRO A 290 3.30 26.06 2.25
C PRO A 290 4.68 25.50 2.65
N VAL A 291 5.73 26.02 2.05
CA VAL A 291 7.12 25.62 2.32
C VAL A 291 7.96 26.87 2.59
N CYS A 292 8.85 26.79 3.57
CA CYS A 292 9.77 27.88 3.91
C CYS A 292 10.96 27.92 2.93
N LYS A 293 11.26 29.07 2.32
CA LYS A 293 12.42 29.22 1.43
C LYS A 293 13.77 29.04 2.13
N GLY A 294 13.86 29.46 3.39
CA GLY A 294 15.11 29.44 4.16
C GLY A 294 15.56 28.03 4.54
N CYS A 295 14.68 27.28 5.22
CA CYS A 295 14.99 25.92 5.69
C CYS A 295 14.53 24.82 4.74
N GLY A 296 13.55 25.06 3.85
CA GLY A 296 13.00 24.05 2.94
C GLY A 296 11.98 23.10 3.57
N MET A 297 11.53 23.39 4.81
CA MET A 297 10.53 22.58 5.50
C MET A 297 9.11 23.00 5.17
N ILE A 298 8.21 22.02 5.19
CA ILE A 298 6.76 22.24 5.12
C ILE A 298 6.33 23.01 6.36
N VAL A 299 5.63 24.10 6.14
CA VAL A 299 5.17 25.06 7.13
C VAL A 299 3.85 24.59 7.73
N VAL A 300 3.67 24.82 9.02
CA VAL A 300 2.42 24.48 9.70
C VAL A 300 1.42 25.61 9.50
N HIS A 301 0.26 25.26 8.97
CA HIS A 301 -0.91 26.14 8.96
C HIS A 301 -1.77 25.87 10.19
N ASP A 302 -1.72 26.75 11.17
CA ASP A 302 -2.55 26.71 12.36
C ASP A 302 -3.92 27.33 12.04
N LYS A 303 -4.91 26.48 11.77
CA LYS A 303 -6.29 26.91 11.46
C LYS A 303 -7.00 27.53 12.66
N ILE A 304 -6.57 27.23 13.89
CA ILE A 304 -7.21 27.76 15.11
C ILE A 304 -6.89 29.24 15.23
N LYS A 305 -5.62 29.59 15.03
CA LYS A 305 -5.13 30.98 15.09
C LYS A 305 -5.04 31.66 13.71
N ASN A 306 -5.40 30.95 12.65
CA ASN A 306 -5.28 31.36 11.25
C ASN A 306 -3.90 31.96 10.91
N ARG A 307 -2.83 31.21 11.20
CA ARG A 307 -1.44 31.66 10.98
C ARG A 307 -0.57 30.57 10.37
N TYR A 308 0.42 30.98 9.59
CA TYR A 308 1.46 30.10 9.07
C TYR A 308 2.76 30.35 9.82
N PHE A 309 3.38 29.29 10.32
CA PHE A 309 4.66 29.42 11.01
C PHE A 309 5.58 28.25 10.69
N CYS A 310 6.87 28.55 10.54
CA CYS A 310 7.89 27.53 10.32
C CYS A 310 8.39 27.02 11.67
N SER A 311 8.45 25.70 11.86
CA SER A 311 8.95 25.12 13.11
C SER A 311 10.43 25.45 13.39
N ILE A 312 11.22 25.72 12.35
CA ILE A 312 12.66 26.01 12.48
C ILE A 312 12.94 27.50 12.48
N CYS A 313 12.37 28.24 11.52
CA CYS A 313 12.64 29.66 11.32
C CYS A 313 11.69 30.60 12.07
N GLY A 314 10.65 30.05 12.71
CA GLY A 314 9.62 30.83 13.41
C GLY A 314 8.65 31.54 12.46
N ASP A 315 8.07 32.63 12.95
CA ASP A 315 7.02 33.38 12.28
C ASP A 315 7.56 34.29 11.15
N ASN A 316 8.82 34.71 11.20
CA ASN A 316 9.45 35.59 10.20
C ASN A 316 9.97 34.86 8.95
N ALA A 317 9.51 33.62 8.73
CA ALA A 317 9.93 32.82 7.60
C ALA A 317 9.31 33.32 6.28
N ASP A 318 10.09 33.35 5.20
CA ASP A 318 9.55 33.53 3.85
C ASP A 318 8.89 32.23 3.39
N ILE A 319 7.59 32.29 3.12
CA ILE A 319 6.71 31.13 2.87
C ILE A 319 6.17 31.20 1.45
N VAL A 320 6.27 30.09 0.72
CA VAL A 320 5.70 29.94 -0.61
C VAL A 320 4.88 28.67 -0.71
N ASN A 321 3.74 28.76 -1.38
CA ASN A 321 2.90 27.59 -1.68
C ASN A 321 3.49 26.83 -2.87
N VAL A 322 3.83 25.57 -2.63
CA VAL A 322 4.42 24.68 -3.63
C VAL A 322 3.41 23.58 -3.96
N GLU A 323 3.19 23.38 -5.25
CA GLU A 323 2.42 22.25 -5.78
C GLU A 323 3.31 21.02 -5.91
N MET A 324 2.90 19.90 -5.30
CA MET A 324 3.59 18.61 -5.39
C MET A 324 2.59 17.45 -5.24
N SER A 325 3.03 16.22 -5.48
CA SER A 325 2.23 15.02 -5.17
C SER A 325 2.28 14.71 -3.68
N HIS A 326 1.18 14.18 -3.14
CA HIS A 326 1.12 13.76 -1.74
C HIS A 326 2.10 12.62 -1.45
N ALA A 327 2.30 11.70 -2.41
CA ALA A 327 3.30 10.65 -2.32
C ALA A 327 4.73 11.22 -2.16
N PHE A 328 5.06 12.31 -2.87
CA PHE A 328 6.37 12.96 -2.70
C PHE A 328 6.51 13.58 -1.30
N LYS A 329 5.46 14.23 -0.79
CA LYS A 329 5.43 14.72 0.61
C LYS A 329 5.61 13.58 1.61
N LEU A 330 4.96 12.43 1.40
CA LEU A 330 5.08 11.26 2.27
C LEU A 330 6.53 10.77 2.32
N MET A 331 7.17 10.62 1.16
CA MET A 331 8.59 10.26 1.05
C MET A 331 9.51 11.23 1.81
N LEU A 332 9.24 12.54 1.76
CA LEU A 332 10.02 13.53 2.53
C LEU A 332 9.92 13.31 4.05
N ASP A 333 8.76 12.87 4.54
CA ASP A 333 8.56 12.61 5.97
C ASP A 333 9.14 11.26 6.40
N GLU A 334 9.08 10.24 5.54
CA GLU A 334 9.78 8.97 5.76
C GLU A 334 11.30 9.18 5.86
N LEU A 335 11.88 9.98 4.95
CA LEU A 335 13.31 10.32 5.01
C LEU A 335 13.70 11.03 6.31
N LYS A 336 12.86 11.96 6.80
CA LYS A 336 13.09 12.61 8.11
C LYS A 336 13.03 11.62 9.27
N SER A 337 12.16 10.63 9.18
CA SER A 337 12.06 9.55 10.17
C SER A 337 13.34 8.69 10.18
N LEU A 338 13.99 8.57 9.03
CA LEU A 338 15.31 7.95 8.87
C LEU A 338 16.50 8.88 9.18
N LEU A 339 16.28 10.01 9.87
CA LEU A 339 17.31 11.00 10.22
C LEU A 339 17.97 11.68 9.00
N ILE A 340 17.34 11.64 7.83
CA ILE A 340 17.79 12.35 6.64
C ILE A 340 17.00 13.66 6.54
N TYR A 341 17.69 14.77 6.34
CA TYR A 341 17.09 16.09 6.14
C TYR A 341 16.98 16.39 4.63
N PRO A 342 15.78 16.28 4.03
CA PRO A 342 15.57 16.66 2.64
C PRO A 342 15.23 18.16 2.54
N LYS A 343 16.24 19.01 2.35
CA LYS A 343 16.05 20.45 2.18
C LYS A 343 15.53 20.76 0.77
N LEU A 344 14.31 21.29 0.68
CA LEU A 344 13.76 21.78 -0.58
C LEU A 344 14.34 23.16 -0.93
N ILE A 345 14.95 23.29 -2.12
CA ILE A 345 15.42 24.57 -2.64
C ILE A 345 14.42 25.08 -3.66
N ILE A 346 13.76 26.19 -3.33
CA ILE A 346 12.68 26.79 -4.13
C ILE A 346 13.26 27.92 -4.98
N ASN A 347 12.86 27.99 -6.25
CA ASN A 347 13.25 29.08 -7.15
C ASN A 347 12.35 30.32 -6.94
N GLU A 348 12.65 31.42 -7.64
CA GLU A 348 11.86 32.66 -7.55
C GLU A 348 10.40 32.48 -8.03
N GLU A 349 10.15 31.52 -8.93
CA GLU A 349 8.81 31.17 -9.43
C GLU A 349 7.99 30.30 -8.46
N GLY A 350 8.53 29.94 -7.28
CA GLY A 350 7.83 29.10 -6.31
C GLY A 350 7.77 27.61 -6.65
N LYS A 351 8.64 27.13 -7.55
CA LYS A 351 8.80 25.70 -7.89
C LYS A 351 10.04 25.11 -7.21
N ILE A 352 10.02 23.80 -6.99
CA ILE A 352 11.18 23.06 -6.48
C ILE A 352 12.24 22.99 -7.59
N SER A 353 13.42 23.52 -7.31
CA SER A 353 14.57 23.47 -8.23
C SER A 353 15.43 22.23 -8.00
N LYS A 354 15.72 21.90 -6.73
CA LYS A 354 16.47 20.72 -6.30
C LYS A 354 16.15 20.38 -4.85
N VAL A 355 16.48 19.15 -4.47
CA VAL A 355 16.45 18.67 -3.08
C VAL A 355 17.88 18.40 -2.64
N GLU A 356 18.30 19.01 -1.53
CA GLU A 356 19.59 18.75 -0.91
C GLU A 356 19.41 17.83 0.31
N PHE A 357 20.08 16.67 0.31
CA PHE A 357 20.04 15.74 1.43
C PHE A 357 21.21 15.98 2.38
N SER A 358 20.90 16.10 3.67
CA SER A 358 21.88 16.11 4.76
C SER A 358 21.40 15.22 5.90
N ILE A 359 22.15 15.16 7.00
CA ILE A 359 21.71 14.48 8.23
C ILE A 359 20.94 15.47 9.10
N LEU A 360 19.88 14.99 9.75
CA LEU A 360 19.12 15.76 10.73
C LEU A 360 19.94 15.92 12.01
N ASP A 361 20.26 17.15 12.36
CA ASP A 361 20.91 17.45 13.63
C ASP A 361 19.91 17.41 14.80
N PRO A 362 20.37 17.09 16.04
CA PRO A 362 19.50 17.02 17.21
C PRO A 362 18.71 18.30 17.52
N GLU A 363 19.25 19.48 17.23
CA GLU A 363 18.54 20.74 17.49
C GLU A 363 17.41 20.97 16.48
N THR A 364 17.63 20.65 15.21
CA THR A 364 16.60 20.70 14.17
C THR A 364 15.49 19.71 14.47
N ILE A 365 15.81 18.49 14.94
CA ILE A 365 14.80 17.53 15.40
C ILE A 365 13.97 18.15 16.53
N ARG A 366 14.62 18.75 17.53
CA ARG A 366 13.90 19.41 18.64
C ARG A 366 13.00 20.55 18.17
N LYS A 367 13.45 21.37 17.22
CA LYS A 367 12.69 22.51 16.67
C LYS A 367 11.52 22.06 15.80
N MET A 368 11.69 21.00 15.00
CA MET A 368 10.62 20.51 14.12
C MET A 368 9.55 19.71 14.85
N SER A 369 9.86 19.16 16.03
CA SER A 369 8.95 18.30 16.78
C SER A 369 8.01 19.08 17.72
N PHE A 370 6.73 18.72 17.70
CA PHE A 370 5.66 19.36 18.49
C PHE A 370 5.24 18.56 19.73
N ALA A 371 5.64 17.29 19.82
CA ALA A 371 5.36 16.42 20.96
C ALA A 371 6.65 15.77 21.47
N ASN A 372 6.79 15.69 22.79
CA ASN A 372 7.81 14.87 23.44
C ASN A 372 7.16 13.57 23.89
N ILE A 373 7.64 12.44 23.38
CA ILE A 373 7.06 11.13 23.65
C ILE A 373 7.76 10.52 24.86
N THR A 374 6.99 10.23 25.89
CA THR A 374 7.48 9.68 27.16
C THR A 374 6.64 8.51 27.66
N LYS A 375 5.37 8.41 27.24
CA LYS A 375 4.44 7.38 27.69
C LYS A 375 4.37 6.21 26.72
N ILE A 376 4.21 5.01 27.27
CA ILE A 376 4.10 3.76 26.53
C ILE A 376 2.66 3.55 26.04
N ASP A 377 1.68 3.96 26.85
CA ASP A 377 0.27 3.79 26.55
C ASP A 377 -0.14 4.61 25.33
N ILE A 378 -0.86 3.95 24.44
CA ILE A 378 -1.28 4.51 23.16
C ILE A 378 -2.62 5.25 23.34
N TYR A 379 -3.54 4.61 24.06
CA TYR A 379 -4.90 5.06 24.27
C TYR A 379 -5.26 4.97 25.76
N ASP A 380 -6.14 5.85 26.23
CA ASP A 380 -6.68 5.78 27.59
C ASP A 380 -7.79 4.71 27.69
N GLU A 381 -8.36 4.55 28.90
CA GLU A 381 -9.46 3.60 29.16
C GLU A 381 -10.71 3.89 28.30
N GLU A 382 -10.85 5.13 27.82
CA GLU A 382 -11.91 5.57 26.92
C GLU A 382 -11.50 5.45 25.44
N GLY A 383 -10.29 4.96 25.18
CA GLY A 383 -9.73 4.76 23.85
C GLY A 383 -9.14 6.01 23.21
N TYR A 384 -9.12 7.16 23.88
CA TYR A 384 -8.56 8.38 23.33
C TYR A 384 -7.04 8.36 23.25
N PRO A 385 -6.43 8.89 22.17
CA PRO A 385 -4.98 8.96 22.09
C PRO A 385 -4.40 9.80 23.24
N ILE A 386 -3.43 9.21 23.95
CA ILE A 386 -2.83 9.83 25.14
C ILE A 386 -1.78 10.86 24.75
N GLU A 387 -1.79 12.03 25.42
CA GLU A 387 -0.69 12.99 25.32
C GLU A 387 0.60 12.45 25.94
N GLY A 388 1.68 12.57 25.17
CA GLY A 388 2.99 11.99 25.47
C GLY A 388 3.15 10.55 25.00
N GLY A 389 2.11 9.92 24.45
CA GLY A 389 2.15 8.59 23.85
C GLY A 389 2.51 8.61 22.36
N VAL A 390 2.75 7.43 21.77
CA VAL A 390 3.12 7.32 20.34
C VAL A 390 2.01 7.81 19.41
N MET A 391 0.75 7.87 19.86
CA MET A 391 -0.40 8.40 19.11
C MET A 391 -0.82 9.81 19.55
N ASP A 392 0.09 10.58 20.18
CA ASP A 392 -0.21 11.91 20.70
C ASP A 392 -0.96 12.79 19.66
N PRO A 393 -2.11 13.41 20.01
CA PRO A 393 -2.92 14.24 19.11
C PRO A 393 -2.19 15.44 18.47
N ARG A 394 -1.02 15.81 18.99
CA ARG A 394 -0.13 16.81 18.40
C ARG A 394 0.61 16.30 17.16
N LEU A 395 0.77 14.98 17.00
CA LEU A 395 1.41 14.37 15.83
C LEU A 395 0.51 14.35 14.58
N GLY A 396 -0.77 14.63 14.75
CA GLY A 396 -1.76 14.62 13.68
C GLY A 396 -3.06 13.99 14.15
N THR A 397 -3.99 13.80 13.23
CA THR A 397 -5.25 13.10 13.48
C THR A 397 -5.52 12.11 12.35
N ILE A 398 -5.85 10.88 12.73
CA ILE A 398 -6.33 9.83 11.83
C ILE A 398 -7.76 9.41 12.16
N GLU A 399 -8.37 10.06 13.15
CA GLU A 399 -9.67 9.68 13.68
C GLU A 399 -10.75 10.70 13.32
N PRO A 400 -11.89 10.25 12.77
CA PRO A 400 -13.00 11.14 12.47
C PRO A 400 -13.56 11.80 13.74
N GLY A 401 -13.56 13.13 13.79
CA GLY A 401 -14.06 13.92 14.93
C GLY A 401 -12.98 14.44 15.87
N ILE A 402 -11.76 13.90 15.80
CA ILE A 402 -10.62 14.46 16.53
C ILE A 402 -9.90 15.48 15.65
N ARG A 403 -9.74 16.69 16.17
CA ARG A 403 -8.91 17.74 15.55
C ARG A 403 -7.48 17.65 16.05
N CYS A 404 -6.53 17.89 15.16
CA CYS A 404 -5.12 17.95 15.55
C CYS A 404 -4.88 19.12 16.51
N ARG A 405 -4.18 18.87 17.63
CA ARG A 405 -3.89 19.90 18.65
C ARG A 405 -2.87 20.96 18.21
N VAL A 406 -2.16 20.73 17.09
CA VAL A 406 -1.16 21.67 16.55
C VAL A 406 -1.75 22.56 15.45
N CYS A 407 -2.37 21.97 14.42
CA CYS A 407 -2.88 22.74 13.28
C CYS A 407 -4.40 22.96 13.28
N GLY A 408 -5.15 22.30 14.18
CA GLY A 408 -6.62 22.37 14.22
C GLY A 408 -7.34 21.70 13.04
N SER A 409 -6.61 21.07 12.13
CA SER A 409 -7.17 20.44 10.93
C SER A 409 -7.81 19.07 11.24
N ASN A 410 -8.76 18.68 10.39
CA ASN A 410 -9.42 17.38 10.45
C ASN A 410 -8.58 16.29 9.75
N ILE A 411 -9.06 15.04 9.82
CA ILE A 411 -8.54 13.90 9.06
C ILE A 411 -8.50 14.23 7.56
N GLY A 412 -7.41 13.88 6.89
CA GLY A 412 -7.21 14.14 5.45
C GLY A 412 -6.78 15.58 5.10
N GLU A 413 -6.90 16.54 6.00
CA GLU A 413 -6.37 17.89 5.79
C GLU A 413 -5.06 18.11 6.52
N CYS A 414 -4.92 17.54 7.73
CA CYS A 414 -3.71 17.64 8.52
C CYS A 414 -2.49 17.08 7.74
N PRO A 415 -1.40 17.84 7.60
CA PRO A 415 -0.17 17.34 6.98
C PRO A 415 0.59 16.38 7.89
N GLY A 416 0.22 16.26 9.17
CA GLY A 416 0.97 15.51 10.18
C GLY A 416 2.16 16.32 10.72
N HIS A 417 2.53 16.05 11.97
CA HIS A 417 3.57 16.77 12.67
C HIS A 417 4.50 15.80 13.40
N PHE A 418 5.79 16.11 13.40
CA PHE A 418 6.78 15.25 14.03
C PHE A 418 6.72 15.34 15.55
N GLY A 419 7.03 14.23 16.21
CA GLY A 419 7.36 14.17 17.62
C GLY A 419 8.85 13.95 17.80
N ARG A 420 9.29 13.84 19.05
CA ARG A 420 10.64 13.42 19.38
C ARG A 420 10.63 12.51 20.59
N LEU A 421 11.63 11.64 20.64
CA LEU A 421 12.00 10.86 21.80
C LEU A 421 13.45 11.20 22.15
N GLU A 422 13.68 11.74 23.34
CA GLU A 422 15.03 11.93 23.87
C GLU A 422 15.53 10.59 24.43
N LEU A 423 16.65 10.10 23.89
CA LEU A 423 17.27 8.88 24.35
C LEU A 423 18.06 9.15 25.63
N VAL A 424 17.92 8.28 26.63
CA VAL A 424 18.66 8.40 27.90
C VAL A 424 20.18 8.27 27.67
N LYS A 425 20.58 7.42 26.73
CA LYS A 425 21.97 7.29 26.25
C LYS A 425 22.00 7.27 24.73
N PRO A 426 23.10 7.76 24.11
CA PRO A 426 23.26 7.74 22.66
C PRO A 426 23.32 6.32 22.10
N VAL A 427 22.88 6.15 20.86
CA VAL A 427 22.99 4.89 20.09
C VAL A 427 23.64 5.14 18.73
N ILE A 428 24.30 4.13 18.19
CA ILE A 428 24.96 4.19 16.88
C ILE A 428 23.90 4.03 15.79
N HIS A 429 23.93 4.90 14.77
CA HIS A 429 23.06 4.76 13.62
C HIS A 429 23.47 3.56 12.74
N PRO A 430 22.60 2.58 12.48
CA PRO A 430 22.97 1.32 11.81
C PRO A 430 23.45 1.51 10.36
N HIS A 431 22.79 2.37 9.57
CA HIS A 431 23.19 2.60 8.17
C HIS A 431 24.55 3.30 8.01
N TYR A 432 24.98 4.10 8.98
CA TYR A 432 26.24 4.87 8.89
C TYR A 432 27.43 4.18 9.58
N VAL A 433 27.28 2.95 10.08
CA VAL A 433 28.33 2.23 10.83
C VAL A 433 29.66 2.14 10.07
N LYS A 434 29.62 1.82 8.76
CA LYS A 434 30.85 1.75 7.94
C LYS A 434 31.53 3.11 7.83
N PHE A 435 30.74 4.18 7.74
CA PHE A 435 31.25 5.54 7.66
C PHE A 435 31.83 6.01 9.01
N ILE A 436 31.17 5.66 10.12
CA ILE A 436 31.68 5.88 11.47
C ILE A 436 33.02 5.15 11.65
N HIS A 437 33.13 3.89 11.21
CA HIS A 437 34.39 3.13 11.27
C HIS A 437 35.53 3.82 10.52
N PHE A 438 35.24 4.30 9.31
CA PHE A 438 36.17 5.08 8.50
C PHE A 438 36.65 6.33 9.24
N LEU A 439 35.73 7.13 9.80
CA LEU A 439 36.07 8.33 10.54
C LEU A 439 36.91 8.03 11.79
N LEU A 440 36.60 6.95 12.50
CA LEU A 440 37.37 6.50 13.67
C LEU A 440 38.80 6.09 13.30
N LYS A 441 39.01 5.51 12.11
CA LYS A 441 40.36 5.15 11.62
C LYS A 441 41.18 6.37 11.23
N VAL A 442 40.58 7.29 10.48
CA VAL A 442 41.29 8.45 9.89
C VAL A 442 41.46 9.59 10.90
N SER A 443 40.63 9.69 11.93
CA SER A 443 40.77 10.69 12.99
C SER A 443 41.64 10.20 14.15
N CYS A 444 42.48 11.11 14.67
CA CYS A 444 43.28 10.87 15.86
C CYS A 444 42.38 10.69 17.09
N ARG A 445 42.64 9.63 17.87
CA ARG A 445 41.94 9.36 19.13
C ARG A 445 41.95 10.52 20.13
N LYS A 446 43.08 11.22 20.26
CA LYS A 446 43.27 12.22 21.32
C LYS A 446 42.85 13.63 20.89
N CYS A 447 43.29 14.06 19.71
CA CYS A 447 43.07 15.44 19.25
C CYS A 447 42.01 15.61 18.16
N GLY A 448 41.44 14.51 17.62
CA GLY A 448 40.38 14.58 16.58
C GLY A 448 40.85 15.03 15.19
N ARG A 449 42.08 15.56 15.04
CA ARG A 449 42.67 15.93 13.75
C ARG A 449 42.86 14.70 12.85
N LEU A 450 42.83 14.92 11.54
CA LEU A 450 43.05 13.87 10.53
C LEU A 450 44.50 13.37 10.58
N LEU A 451 44.67 12.06 10.45
CA LEU A 451 45.95 11.36 10.43
C LEU A 451 46.55 11.37 9.02
N ILE A 452 46.74 12.56 8.46
CA ILE A 452 47.28 12.77 7.11
C ILE A 452 48.54 13.62 7.16
N ASP A 453 49.45 13.38 6.21
CA ASP A 453 50.65 14.18 6.02
C ASP A 453 50.32 15.57 5.43
N GLU A 454 51.20 16.54 5.70
CA GLU A 454 51.09 17.92 5.21
C GLU A 454 51.02 18.03 3.67
N GLU A 455 51.66 17.10 2.94
CA GLU A 455 51.62 17.06 1.47
C GLU A 455 50.25 16.67 0.92
N GLU A 456 49.56 15.73 1.58
CA GLU A 456 48.21 15.32 1.17
C GLU A 456 47.18 16.40 1.47
N LYS A 457 47.38 17.14 2.56
CA LYS A 457 46.55 18.28 2.96
C LYS A 457 46.46 19.38 1.89
N ARG A 458 47.49 19.50 1.04
CA ARG A 458 47.53 20.48 -0.07
C ARG A 458 46.72 20.06 -1.29
N LYS A 459 46.30 18.80 -1.40
CA LYS A 459 45.41 18.34 -2.48
C LYS A 459 43.98 18.82 -2.20
N SER A 460 43.42 19.54 -3.17
CA SER A 460 42.11 20.21 -3.04
C SER A 460 40.91 19.25 -2.94
N LYS A 461 41.07 18.00 -3.38
CA LYS A 461 40.12 16.89 -3.17
C LYS A 461 40.89 15.60 -2.96
N ILE A 462 40.62 14.91 -1.87
CA ILE A 462 41.19 13.59 -1.55
C ILE A 462 40.05 12.58 -1.53
N SER A 463 40.24 11.42 -2.16
CA SER A 463 39.25 10.34 -2.10
C SER A 463 39.22 9.70 -0.72
N TRP A 464 38.04 9.29 -0.24
CA TRP A 464 37.91 8.60 1.05
C TRP A 464 38.73 7.31 1.11
N LYS A 465 38.89 6.60 -0.02
CA LYS A 465 39.71 5.38 -0.09
C LYS A 465 41.21 5.66 0.06
N GLU A 466 41.67 6.83 -0.39
CA GLU A 466 43.08 7.24 -0.27
C GLU A 466 43.37 7.66 1.18
N LEU A 467 42.47 8.43 1.79
CA LEU A 467 42.55 8.82 3.21
C LEU A 467 42.64 7.61 4.15
N GLU A 468 41.87 6.55 3.89
CA GLU A 468 41.91 5.35 4.75
C GLU A 468 43.25 4.59 4.61
N LYS A 469 43.82 4.53 3.40
CA LYS A 469 45.10 3.85 3.16
C LYS A 469 46.30 4.63 3.69
N ASN A 470 46.27 5.95 3.56
CA ASN A 470 47.38 6.83 3.90
C ASN A 470 47.30 7.32 5.36
N ALA A 471 46.33 6.83 6.14
CA ALA A 471 46.17 7.16 7.54
C ALA A 471 47.40 6.76 8.38
N LEU A 472 48.07 7.77 8.94
CA LEU A 472 49.28 7.59 9.74
C LEU A 472 48.99 6.89 11.08
N LYS A 473 49.88 5.97 11.47
CA LYS A 473 49.78 5.26 12.77
C LYS A 473 50.12 6.16 13.98
N LYS A 474 50.87 7.23 13.77
CA LYS A 474 51.20 8.25 14.78
C LYS A 474 50.60 9.57 14.35
N CYS A 475 49.94 10.25 15.29
CA CYS A 475 49.33 11.54 14.99
C CYS A 475 50.40 12.62 14.77
N PRO A 476 50.37 13.36 13.64
CA PRO A 476 51.34 14.43 13.36
C PRO A 476 51.21 15.63 14.32
N TYR A 477 50.03 15.83 14.94
CA TYR A 477 49.77 16.97 15.82
C TYR A 477 50.11 16.69 17.28
N CYS A 478 49.50 15.65 17.88
CA CYS A 478 49.65 15.38 19.32
C CYS A 478 50.58 14.19 19.63
N LYS A 479 51.22 13.61 18.61
CA LYS A 479 52.18 12.49 18.70
C LYS A 479 51.63 11.22 19.35
N SER A 480 50.32 11.12 19.59
CA SER A 480 49.70 9.93 20.16
C SER A 480 49.70 8.78 19.15
N GLU A 481 49.96 7.57 19.62
CA GLU A 481 49.80 6.36 18.81
C GLU A 481 48.34 5.99 18.61
N GLN A 482 47.98 5.69 17.36
CA GLN A 482 46.67 5.19 17.00
C GLN A 482 46.57 3.70 17.32
N LYS A 483 45.47 3.31 17.94
CA LYS A 483 45.15 1.91 18.21
C LYS A 483 44.31 1.35 17.07
N GLU A 484 44.49 0.07 16.76
CA GLU A 484 43.69 -0.63 15.76
C GLU A 484 42.23 -0.75 16.25
N ILE A 485 41.29 -0.41 15.37
CA ILE A 485 39.85 -0.48 15.63
C ILE A 485 39.26 -1.55 14.72
N ARG A 486 38.80 -2.65 15.33
CA ARG A 486 38.09 -3.73 14.63
C ARG A 486 36.60 -3.43 14.65
N PHE A 487 35.95 -3.63 13.51
CA PHE A 487 34.51 -3.52 13.38
C PHE A 487 33.91 -4.92 13.43
N ILE A 488 32.97 -5.13 14.35
CA ILE A 488 32.18 -6.36 14.48
C ILE A 488 30.75 -5.98 14.12
N LYS A 489 30.18 -6.64 13.10
CA LYS A 489 28.79 -6.44 12.71
C LYS A 489 27.86 -6.82 13.88
N PRO A 490 26.74 -6.11 14.09
CA PRO A 490 26.16 -5.09 13.20
C PRO A 490 26.67 -3.66 13.42
N TYR A 491 26.98 -3.24 14.65
CA TYR A 491 27.30 -1.85 15.00
C TYR A 491 28.41 -1.70 16.06
N THR A 492 29.19 -2.75 16.32
CA THR A 492 30.12 -2.79 17.45
C THR A 492 31.56 -2.47 17.01
N PHE A 493 32.24 -1.58 17.76
CA PHE A 493 33.64 -1.23 17.53
C PHE A 493 34.51 -1.67 18.69
N VAL A 494 35.63 -2.37 18.40
CA VAL A 494 36.56 -2.88 19.41
C VAL A 494 37.95 -2.28 19.22
N GLU A 495 38.49 -1.68 20.27
CA GLU A 495 39.84 -1.10 20.32
C GLU A 495 40.72 -1.91 21.29
N ARG A 496 41.71 -2.67 20.80
CA ARG A 496 42.65 -3.50 21.61
C ARG A 496 41.98 -4.23 22.80
N ASN A 497 40.84 -4.88 22.56
CA ASN A 497 40.00 -5.64 23.51
C ASN A 497 39.00 -4.84 24.37
N LYS A 498 38.90 -3.51 24.23
CA LYS A 498 37.80 -2.71 24.82
C LYS A 498 36.74 -2.42 23.77
N ILE A 499 35.48 -2.73 24.07
CA ILE A 499 34.33 -2.29 23.27
C ILE A 499 34.15 -0.79 23.46
N LEU A 500 34.08 -0.03 22.36
CA LEU A 500 33.78 1.39 22.39
C LEU A 500 32.26 1.58 22.54
N THR A 501 31.86 2.30 23.57
CA THR A 501 30.44 2.65 23.75
C THR A 501 30.02 3.72 22.74
N PRO A 502 28.73 3.84 22.40
CA PRO A 502 28.24 4.94 21.56
C PRO A 502 28.65 6.33 22.08
N THR A 503 28.74 6.50 23.40
CA THR A 503 29.23 7.73 24.03
C THR A 503 30.72 7.98 23.72
N ASP A 504 31.58 6.96 23.87
CA ASP A 504 33.01 7.07 23.53
C ASP A 504 33.21 7.46 22.05
N VAL A 505 32.40 6.87 21.16
CA VAL A 505 32.42 7.16 19.72
C VAL A 505 32.01 8.60 19.48
N ARG A 506 30.92 9.07 20.09
CA ARG A 506 30.42 10.45 19.94
C ARG A 506 31.45 11.48 20.38
N GLU A 507 32.02 11.32 21.58
CA GLU A 507 33.06 12.24 22.11
C GLU A 507 34.28 12.33 21.20
N ARG A 508 34.63 11.23 20.52
CA ARG A 508 35.74 11.21 19.58
C ARG A 508 35.41 11.93 18.28
N LEU A 509 34.20 11.75 17.76
CA LEU A 509 33.74 12.44 16.56
C LEU A 509 33.56 13.94 16.77
N GLU A 510 33.13 14.36 17.96
CA GLU A 510 32.97 15.77 18.33
C GLU A 510 34.29 16.56 18.29
N LYS A 511 35.42 15.90 18.57
CA LYS A 511 36.77 16.51 18.51
C LYS A 511 37.24 16.84 17.09
N ILE A 512 36.59 16.35 16.05
CA ILE A 512 36.97 16.65 14.67
C ILE A 512 36.70 18.13 14.41
N SER A 513 37.72 18.85 13.94
CA SER A 513 37.62 20.30 13.72
C SER A 513 36.86 20.65 12.43
N ASN A 514 36.26 21.84 12.37
CA ASN A 514 35.55 22.30 11.17
C ASN A 514 36.45 22.46 9.92
N GLU A 515 37.76 22.69 10.13
CA GLU A 515 38.74 22.71 9.04
C GLU A 515 38.93 21.33 8.42
N ASP A 516 39.01 20.31 9.27
CA ASP A 516 39.16 18.92 8.83
C ASP A 516 37.89 18.39 8.16
N LEU A 517 36.71 18.87 8.55
CA LEU A 517 35.45 18.55 7.85
C LEU A 517 35.44 19.03 6.41
N LYS A 518 36.00 20.22 6.12
CA LYS A 518 36.13 20.73 4.75
C LYS A 518 37.02 19.81 3.90
N LEU A 519 38.11 19.29 4.48
CA LEU A 519 39.01 18.33 3.81
C LEU A 519 38.31 16.99 3.53
N LEU A 520 37.45 16.54 4.42
CA LEU A 520 36.62 15.34 4.22
C LEU A 520 35.47 15.56 3.21
N GLY A 521 35.22 16.81 2.81
CA GLY A 521 34.07 17.19 1.98
C GLY A 521 32.74 17.11 2.71
N LEU A 522 32.75 17.09 4.05
CA LEU A 522 31.55 16.99 4.87
C LEU A 522 31.00 18.36 5.21
N LYS A 523 29.72 18.57 4.93
CA LYS A 523 28.97 19.77 5.34
C LYS A 523 28.27 19.59 6.69
N ILE A 524 28.41 18.42 7.30
CA ILE A 524 27.72 18.00 8.53
C ILE A 524 28.73 17.67 9.62
N ARG A 525 28.30 17.79 10.86
CA ARG A 525 29.09 17.40 12.04
C ARG A 525 29.00 15.88 12.25
N PRO A 526 30.13 15.15 12.33
CA PRO A 526 30.13 13.69 12.41
C PRO A 526 29.46 13.10 13.65
N GLU A 527 29.43 13.83 14.76
CA GLU A 527 28.79 13.40 15.99
C GLU A 527 27.27 13.20 15.84
N TRP A 528 26.64 13.80 14.82
CA TRP A 528 25.22 13.61 14.51
C TRP A 528 24.90 12.21 13.96
N LEU A 529 25.93 11.44 13.57
CA LEU A 529 25.78 10.02 13.22
C LEU A 529 25.45 9.14 14.43
N ILE A 530 25.63 9.68 15.64
CA ILE A 530 25.25 9.04 16.89
C ILE A 530 23.92 9.65 17.33
N ILE A 531 22.89 8.81 17.36
CA ILE A 531 21.52 9.22 17.62
C ILE A 531 21.38 9.50 19.11
N THR A 532 21.03 10.74 19.44
CA THR A 532 20.65 11.17 20.80
C THR A 532 19.18 11.50 20.89
N VAL A 533 18.57 11.94 19.78
CA VAL A 533 17.16 12.28 19.66
C VAL A 533 16.60 11.54 18.45
N LEU A 534 15.54 10.77 18.66
CA LEU A 534 14.84 10.06 17.59
C LEU A 534 13.61 10.88 17.17
N PRO A 535 13.47 11.28 15.89
CA PRO A 535 12.25 11.89 15.39
C PRO A 535 11.15 10.83 15.37
N ILE A 536 9.99 11.16 15.97
CA ILE A 536 8.83 10.28 15.94
C ILE A 536 7.95 10.68 14.75
N PRO A 537 7.69 9.77 13.80
CA PRO A 537 6.89 10.08 12.63
C PRO A 537 5.45 10.48 13.00
N PRO A 538 4.83 11.38 12.23
CA PRO A 538 3.41 11.71 12.35
C PRO A 538 2.50 10.49 12.27
N VAL A 539 1.35 10.52 12.94
CA VAL A 539 0.35 9.43 12.85
C VAL A 539 -0.21 9.26 11.43
N THR A 540 -0.17 10.31 10.61
CA THR A 540 -0.66 10.30 9.22
C THR A 540 0.17 9.42 8.29
N ILE A 541 1.42 9.09 8.65
CA ILE A 541 2.28 8.20 7.85
C ILE A 541 2.24 6.74 8.32
N ARG A 542 1.61 6.49 9.47
CA ARG A 542 1.42 5.17 10.10
C ARG A 542 -0.02 5.01 10.59
N PRO A 543 -1.01 5.17 9.69
CA PRO A 543 -2.42 5.18 10.08
C PRO A 543 -2.86 3.79 10.55
N SER A 544 -3.62 3.74 11.64
CA SER A 544 -4.31 2.53 12.08
C SER A 544 -5.38 2.12 11.07
N ILE A 545 -5.53 0.81 10.83
CA ILE A 545 -6.61 0.26 10.02
C ILE A 545 -7.66 -0.35 10.95
N THR A 546 -8.94 -0.06 10.70
CA THR A 546 -10.02 -0.79 11.36
C THR A 546 -10.39 -1.99 10.49
N LEU A 547 -10.26 -3.19 11.05
CA LEU A 547 -10.66 -4.44 10.40
C LEU A 547 -12.19 -4.50 10.26
N GLU A 548 -12.69 -5.37 9.38
CA GLU A 548 -14.14 -5.60 9.21
C GLU A 548 -14.82 -6.09 10.49
N THR A 549 -14.04 -6.69 11.40
CA THR A 549 -14.44 -7.10 12.76
C THR A 549 -14.64 -5.92 13.72
N GLY A 550 -14.25 -4.70 13.33
CA GLY A 550 -14.26 -3.51 14.18
C GLY A 550 -13.04 -3.37 15.11
N GLU A 551 -12.09 -4.31 15.05
CA GLU A 551 -10.82 -4.22 15.78
C GLU A 551 -9.83 -3.28 15.08
N ARG A 552 -9.01 -2.58 15.87
CA ARG A 552 -7.94 -1.72 15.36
C ARG A 552 -6.67 -2.55 15.20
N SER A 553 -6.18 -2.58 13.98
CA SER A 553 -4.82 -3.00 13.69
C SER A 553 -3.96 -1.74 13.58
N GLU A 554 -3.04 -1.59 14.53
CA GLU A 554 -2.02 -0.54 14.44
C GLU A 554 -0.95 -0.93 13.41
N ASP A 555 -0.25 0.08 12.92
CA ASP A 555 0.88 -0.11 12.01
C ASP A 555 2.07 -0.74 12.75
N ASP A 556 2.84 -1.58 12.06
CA ASP A 556 4.04 -2.24 12.62
C ASP A 556 5.06 -1.22 13.15
N LEU A 557 5.18 -0.04 12.51
CA LEU A 557 6.04 1.04 13.00
C LEU A 557 5.55 1.58 14.34
N THR A 558 4.23 1.70 14.54
CA THR A 558 3.65 2.12 15.82
C THR A 558 4.01 1.12 16.92
N HIS A 559 3.87 -0.18 16.65
CA HIS A 559 4.29 -1.24 17.60
C HIS A 559 5.78 -1.14 17.93
N LYS A 560 6.65 -0.96 16.92
CA LYS A 560 8.09 -0.86 17.13
C LYS A 560 8.48 0.37 17.93
N LEU A 561 7.85 1.51 17.67
CA LEU A 561 8.08 2.75 18.43
C LEU A 561 7.66 2.60 19.89
N VAL A 562 6.55 1.91 20.18
CA VAL A 562 6.11 1.62 21.56
C VAL A 562 7.15 0.79 22.30
N GLU A 563 7.76 -0.21 21.65
CA GLU A 563 8.86 -0.98 22.25
C GLU A 563 10.08 -0.10 22.57
N ILE A 564 10.49 0.77 21.65
CA ILE A 564 11.62 1.69 21.85
C ILE A 564 11.35 2.63 23.02
N VAL A 565 10.15 3.21 23.09
CA VAL A 565 9.74 4.09 24.19
C VAL A 565 9.75 3.33 25.51
N ARG A 566 9.20 2.10 25.56
CA ARG A 566 9.19 1.23 26.75
C ARG A 566 10.59 0.95 27.27
N ILE A 567 11.53 0.60 26.39
CA ILE A 567 12.90 0.28 26.81
C ILE A 567 13.65 1.55 27.25
N ASN A 568 13.47 2.65 26.54
CA ASN A 568 14.08 3.93 26.91
C ASN A 568 13.57 4.44 28.27
N ASP A 569 12.29 4.25 28.56
CA ASP A 569 11.68 4.64 29.84
C ASP A 569 12.14 3.72 30.99
N ARG A 570 12.09 2.40 30.79
CA ARG A 570 12.65 1.43 31.75
C ARG A 570 14.12 1.72 32.05
N PHE A 571 14.90 2.09 31.04
CA PHE A 571 16.30 2.44 31.21
C PHE A 571 16.50 3.73 32.00
N ARG A 572 15.62 4.73 31.83
CA ARG A 572 15.59 5.95 32.65
C ARG A 572 15.31 5.62 34.12
N GLU A 573 14.26 4.85 34.40
CA GLU A 573 13.88 4.47 35.77
C GLU A 573 15.00 3.71 36.49
N ASN A 574 15.61 2.72 35.82
CA ASN A 574 16.71 1.95 36.42
C ASN A 574 17.96 2.80 36.65
N LEU A 575 18.21 3.81 35.81
CA LEU A 575 19.31 4.74 36.00
C LEU A 575 19.05 5.64 37.23
N GLU A 576 17.83 6.13 37.41
CA GLU A 576 17.42 6.96 38.55
C GLU A 576 17.40 6.19 39.87
N LEU A 577 17.03 4.91 39.83
CA LEU A 577 17.08 4.00 40.99
C LEU A 577 18.50 3.53 41.34
N GLY A 578 19.52 3.90 40.57
CA GLY A 578 20.91 3.52 40.82
C GLY A 578 21.18 2.03 40.61
N ALA A 579 20.53 1.42 39.60
CA ALA A 579 20.70 0.00 39.30
C ALA A 579 22.16 -0.37 38.95
N PRO A 580 22.56 -1.65 39.14
CA PRO A 580 23.91 -2.10 38.81
C PRO A 580 24.32 -1.87 37.34
N GLU A 581 25.61 -1.61 37.10
CA GLU A 581 26.14 -1.29 35.76
C GLU A 581 25.86 -2.39 34.70
N PHE A 582 25.84 -3.67 35.09
CA PHE A 582 25.56 -4.75 34.14
C PHE A 582 24.13 -4.65 33.58
N LEU A 583 23.14 -4.36 34.43
CA LEU A 583 21.74 -4.22 34.01
C LEU A 583 21.56 -3.00 33.11
N LEU A 584 22.24 -1.89 33.45
CA LEU A 584 22.23 -0.69 32.61
C LEU A 584 22.86 -0.95 31.24
N LYS A 585 23.92 -1.75 31.19
CA LYS A 585 24.55 -2.14 29.93
C LYS A 585 23.61 -2.99 29.07
N ASP A 586 22.95 -3.99 29.64
CA ASP A 586 22.01 -4.86 28.93
C ASP A 586 20.81 -4.05 28.37
N LEU A 587 20.28 -3.11 29.16
CA LEU A 587 19.21 -2.21 28.71
C LEU A 587 19.66 -1.26 27.59
N TRP A 588 20.92 -0.83 27.60
CA TRP A 588 21.48 0.00 26.54
C TRP A 588 21.68 -0.80 25.24
N GLU A 589 22.16 -2.04 25.33
CA GLU A 589 22.28 -2.96 24.19
C GLU A 589 20.89 -3.30 23.60
N LEU A 590 19.89 -3.54 24.44
CA LEU A 590 18.50 -3.69 24.02
C LEU A 590 17.96 -2.43 23.32
N LEU A 591 18.20 -1.24 23.87
CA LEU A 591 17.77 0.01 23.22
C LEU A 591 18.41 0.17 21.84
N GLN A 592 19.71 -0.12 21.73
CA GLN A 592 20.44 -0.12 20.47
C GLN A 592 19.85 -1.13 19.47
N TYR A 593 19.47 -2.33 19.92
CA TYR A 593 18.86 -3.36 19.08
C TYR A 593 17.47 -2.94 18.55
N HIS A 594 16.59 -2.44 19.41
CA HIS A 594 15.25 -2.01 18.98
C HIS A 594 15.30 -0.81 18.04
N ILE A 595 16.24 0.13 18.26
CA ILE A 595 16.46 1.22 17.31
C ILE A 595 17.07 0.68 16.02
N ALA A 596 18.07 -0.21 16.07
CA ALA A 596 18.68 -0.76 14.85
C ALA A 596 17.66 -1.48 13.96
N THR A 597 16.81 -2.31 14.57
CA THR A 597 15.72 -3.01 13.86
C THR A 597 14.62 -2.09 13.35
N TYR A 598 14.41 -0.92 13.96
CA TYR A 598 13.50 0.10 13.42
C TYR A 598 14.00 0.71 12.09
N PHE A 599 15.32 0.85 11.93
CA PHE A 599 15.91 1.37 10.69
C PHE A 599 16.22 0.28 9.65
N ASP A 600 16.40 -0.97 10.08
CA ASP A 600 16.75 -2.09 9.23
C ASP A 600 16.20 -3.42 9.79
N ASN A 601 15.08 -3.87 9.21
CA ASN A 601 14.41 -5.10 9.62
C ASN A 601 15.23 -6.37 9.32
N GLU A 602 16.23 -6.33 8.43
CA GLU A 602 17.08 -7.50 8.14
C GLU A 602 17.99 -7.85 9.34
N LEU A 603 18.19 -6.92 10.28
CA LEU A 603 18.99 -7.13 11.50
C LEU A 603 18.26 -7.94 12.58
N SER A 604 16.98 -8.25 12.39
CA SER A 604 16.16 -9.00 13.36
C SER A 604 16.65 -10.43 13.66
N GLY A 605 17.51 -11.00 12.81
CA GLY A 605 18.13 -12.31 13.01
C GLY A 605 19.41 -12.32 13.85
N ILE A 606 19.89 -11.17 14.31
CA ILE A 606 21.11 -11.06 15.12
C ILE A 606 20.69 -10.75 16.57
N PRO A 607 20.95 -11.63 17.54
CA PRO A 607 20.62 -11.35 18.94
C PRO A 607 21.33 -10.07 19.42
N PRO A 608 20.71 -9.34 20.37
CA PRO A 608 21.20 -8.05 20.88
C PRO A 608 22.65 -8.10 21.39
#